data_AF-A0A355T387-F1
#
_entry.id   AF-A0A355T387-F1
#
_cell.length_a   1.000
_cell.length_b   1.000
_cell.length_c   1.000
_cell.angle_alpha   90.00
_cell.angle_beta   90.00
_cell.angle_gamma   90.00
#
_symmetry.space_group_name_H-M   'P 1'
#
loop_
_entity.id
_entity.type
_entity.pdbx_description
1 polymer ?
#
loop_
_entity_poly.entity_id
_entity_poly.type
_entity_poly.pdbx_seq_one_letter_code
_entity_poly.pdbx_strand_id
1 'polypeptide(L)'
;MTDRPYSQTLARLREAGLRPTRQRLALGRLLFDEGDCHVTAERLHEQAQEVGVSVSLATVYNTLHQFTEVGLLREVVVDSSR
;
A
#
# COMPACT_ATOMS: atom_id res chain seq x y z
N MET A 1 17.53 17.47 -9.03
CA MET A 1 16.89 16.33 -9.72
C MET A 1 15.51 16.20 -9.11
N THR A 2 14.46 16.55 -9.85
CA THR A 2 13.08 16.53 -9.36
C THR A 2 12.66 15.07 -9.18
N ASP A 3 12.61 14.60 -7.93
CA ASP A 3 12.06 13.27 -7.66
C ASP A 3 10.59 13.28 -8.08
N ARG A 4 10.26 12.47 -9.08
CA ARG A 4 8.88 12.42 -9.59
C ARG A 4 8.05 11.77 -8.49
N PRO A 5 6.92 12.37 -8.07
CA PRO A 5 6.04 11.71 -7.11
C PRO A 5 5.67 10.32 -7.66
N TYR A 6 5.68 9.31 -6.78
CA TYR A 6 5.41 7.90 -7.08
C TYR A 6 6.47 7.17 -7.92
N SER A 7 7.64 7.74 -8.21
CA SER A 7 8.70 7.10 -9.03
C SER A 7 9.06 5.70 -8.52
N GLN A 8 9.27 5.57 -7.21
CA GLN A 8 9.65 4.33 -6.54
C GLN A 8 8.48 3.34 -6.48
N THR A 9 7.29 3.78 -6.08
CA THR A 9 6.08 2.94 -6.05
C THR A 9 5.74 2.39 -7.43
N LEU A 10 5.84 3.23 -8.47
CA LEU A 10 5.58 2.84 -9.85
C LEU A 10 6.53 1.73 -10.32
N ALA A 11 7.82 1.85 -9.99
CA ALA A 11 8.81 0.82 -10.31
C ALA A 11 8.48 -0.50 -9.61
N ARG A 12 8.26 -0.48 -8.29
CA ARG A 12 7.88 -1.67 -7.49
C ARG A 12 6.65 -2.38 -8.04
N LEU A 13 5.58 -1.63 -8.36
CA LEU A 13 4.37 -2.22 -8.92
C LEU A 13 4.62 -2.89 -10.27
N ARG A 14 5.42 -2.27 -11.15
CA ARG A 14 5.75 -2.85 -12.46
C ARG A 14 6.64 -4.09 -12.33
N GLU A 15 7.65 -4.03 -11.48
CA GLU A 15 8.56 -5.16 -11.20
C GLU A 15 7.80 -6.36 -10.64
N ALA A 16 6.78 -6.11 -9.80
CA ALA A 16 5.88 -7.13 -9.26
C ALA A 16 4.75 -7.54 -10.22
N GLY A 17 4.74 -7.06 -11.47
CA GLY A 17 3.72 -7.42 -12.47
C GLY A 17 2.34 -6.80 -12.26
N LEU A 18 2.19 -5.84 -11.34
CA LEU A 18 0.93 -5.17 -11.06
C LEU A 18 0.74 -3.94 -11.96
N ARG A 19 -0.44 -3.83 -12.58
CA ARG A 19 -0.87 -2.59 -13.25
C ARG A 19 -0.90 -1.43 -12.23
N PRO A 20 -0.21 -0.31 -12.47
CA PRO A 20 -0.14 0.82 -11.54
C PRO A 20 -1.37 1.72 -11.67
N THR A 21 -2.49 1.28 -11.10
CA THR A 21 -3.73 2.09 -11.05
C THR A 21 -3.55 3.27 -10.08
N ARG A 22 -4.39 4.30 -10.17
CA ARG A 22 -4.34 5.46 -9.27
C ARG A 22 -4.42 5.05 -7.79
N GLN A 23 -5.30 4.09 -7.47
CA GLN A 23 -5.48 3.59 -6.11
C GLN A 23 -4.25 2.83 -5.60
N ARG A 24 -3.68 1.92 -6.41
CA ARG A 24 -2.46 1.19 -6.04
C ARG A 24 -1.26 2.12 -5.88
N LEU A 25 -1.14 3.14 -6.72
CA LEU A 25 -0.10 4.15 -6.59
C LEU A 25 -0.27 4.99 -5.32
N ALA A 26 -1.50 5.39 -5.00
CA ALA A 26 -1.79 6.17 -3.81
C ALA A 26 -1.50 5.37 -2.52
N LEU A 27 -2.04 4.15 -2.42
CA LEU A 27 -1.83 3.27 -1.27
C LEU A 27 -0.37 2.82 -1.15
N GLY A 28 0.26 2.45 -2.27
CA GLY A 28 1.67 2.07 -2.30
C GLY A 28 2.61 3.22 -1.93
N ARG A 29 2.21 4.48 -2.17
CA ARG A 29 2.99 5.63 -1.68
C ARG A 29 2.97 5.72 -0.16
N LEU A 30 1.77 5.65 0.42
CA LEU A 30 1.60 5.66 1.88
C LEU A 30 2.36 4.52 2.55
N LEU A 31 2.42 3.36 1.89
CA LEU A 31 3.09 2.18 2.40
C LEU A 31 4.61 2.20 2.25
N PHE A 32 5.14 2.83 1.20
CA PHE A 32 6.55 2.67 0.84
C PHE A 32 7.40 3.95 0.97
N ASP A 33 6.79 5.12 1.15
CA ASP A 33 7.53 6.39 1.31
C ASP A 33 8.11 6.54 2.73
N GLU A 34 7.50 5.95 3.77
CA GLU A 34 7.92 6.11 5.18
C GLU A 34 8.91 5.04 5.69
N GLY A 35 9.42 4.18 4.80
CA GLY A 35 10.32 3.07 5.17
C GLY A 35 9.58 1.88 5.79
N ASP A 36 10.27 1.09 6.61
CA ASP A 36 9.70 -0.11 7.22
C ASP A 36 8.65 0.28 8.28
N CYS A 37 7.37 0.07 7.97
CA CYS A 37 6.26 0.32 8.89
C CYS A 37 5.32 -0.89 8.98
N HIS A 38 4.76 -1.11 10.19
CA HIS A 38 3.64 -2.00 10.38
C HIS A 38 2.36 -1.19 10.34
N VAL A 39 1.44 -1.54 9.43
CA VAL A 39 0.17 -0.85 9.27
C VAL A 39 -0.97 -1.85 9.23
N THR A 40 -2.10 -1.50 9.84
CA THR A 40 -3.36 -2.23 9.66
C THR A 40 -4.12 -1.68 8.46
N ALA A 41 -5.05 -2.47 7.91
CA ALA A 41 -5.88 -2.00 6.79
C ALA A 41 -6.70 -0.76 7.17
N GLU A 42 -7.21 -0.71 8.40
CA GLU A 42 -7.98 0.41 8.95
C GLU A 42 -7.12 1.67 9.04
N ARG A 43 -5.90 1.55 9.57
CA ARG A 43 -4.97 2.69 9.68
C ARG A 43 -4.58 3.24 8.31
N LEU A 44 -4.31 2.35 7.35
CA LEU A 44 -3.99 2.76 5.99
C LEU A 44 -5.20 3.44 5.31
N HIS A 45 -6.41 2.97 5.58
CA HIS A 45 -7.63 3.59 5.10
C HIS A 45 -7.83 5.00 5.67
N GLU A 46 -7.62 5.19 6.98
CA GLU A 46 -7.64 6.52 7.63
C GLU A 46 -6.61 7.45 6.98
N GLN A 47 -5.36 7.01 6.84
CA GLN A 47 -4.29 7.80 6.20
C GLN A 47 -4.65 8.17 4.77
N ALA A 48 -5.24 7.25 4.00
CA ALA A 48 -5.71 7.52 2.65
C ALA A 48 -6.78 8.62 2.62
N GLN A 49 -7.73 8.60 3.56
CA GLN A 49 -8.75 9.64 3.68
C GLN A 49 -8.14 11.00 4.06
N GLU A 50 -7.18 11.03 5.00
CA GLU A 50 -6.48 12.24 5.43
C GLU A 50 -5.76 12.94 4.27
N VAL A 51 -5.19 12.19 3.33
CA VAL A 51 -4.52 12.73 2.14
C VAL A 51 -5.46 12.90 0.92
N GLY A 52 -6.78 12.74 1.11
CA GLY A 52 -7.80 12.98 0.08
C GLY A 52 -7.95 11.85 -0.95
N VAL A 53 -7.45 10.65 -0.66
CA VAL A 53 -7.59 9.47 -1.52
C VAL A 53 -8.91 8.77 -1.20
N SER A 54 -9.90 8.91 -2.08
CA SER A 54 -11.19 8.25 -1.94
C SER A 54 -11.12 6.76 -2.33
N VAL A 55 -11.06 5.88 -1.33
CA VAL A 55 -11.10 4.42 -1.46
C VAL A 55 -11.97 3.83 -0.37
N SER A 56 -12.61 2.69 -0.65
CA SER A 56 -13.30 1.93 0.38
C SER A 56 -12.32 1.06 1.16
N LEU A 57 -12.70 0.67 2.38
CA LEU A 57 -11.94 -0.31 3.16
C LEU A 57 -11.73 -1.62 2.40
N ALA A 58 -12.74 -2.11 1.67
CA ALA A 58 -12.60 -3.28 0.80
C ALA A 58 -11.54 -3.09 -0.31
N THR A 59 -11.41 -1.89 -0.86
CA THR A 59 -10.34 -1.58 -1.84
C THR A 59 -8.96 -1.64 -1.21
N VAL A 60 -8.85 -1.20 0.05
CA VAL A 60 -7.60 -1.28 0.84
C VAL A 60 -7.23 -2.74 1.07
N TYR A 61 -8.15 -3.55 1.59
CA TYR A 61 -7.94 -4.99 1.78
C TYR A 61 -7.54 -5.70 0.48
N ASN A 62 -8.25 -5.45 -0.62
CA ASN A 62 -7.92 -6.03 -1.92
C ASN A 62 -6.52 -5.64 -2.40
N THR A 63 -6.11 -4.39 -2.15
CA THR A 63 -4.79 -3.91 -2.54
C THR A 63 -3.70 -4.54 -1.69
N LEU A 64 -3.88 -4.58 -0.37
CA LEU A 64 -2.95 -5.22 0.57
C LEU A 64 -2.78 -6.70 0.24
N HIS A 65 -3.89 -7.41 0.01
CA HIS A 65 -3.86 -8.81 -0.38
C HIS A 65 -3.06 -9.02 -1.67
N GLN A 66 -3.35 -8.26 -2.72
CA GLN A 66 -2.62 -8.36 -3.99
C GLN A 66 -1.14 -8.02 -3.85
N PHE A 67 -0.78 -7.05 -3.00
CA PHE A 67 0.62 -6.72 -2.74
C PHE A 67 1.32 -7.86 -2.01
N THR A 68 0.66 -8.52 -1.07
CA THR A 68 1.18 -9.72 -0.40
C THR A 68 1.34 -10.89 -1.38
N GLU A 69 0.36 -11.13 -2.27
CA GLU A 69 0.42 -12.21 -3.27
C GLU A 69 1.61 -12.09 -4.21
N VAL A 70 2.00 -10.87 -4.57
CA VAL A 70 3.17 -10.61 -5.44
C VAL A 70 4.46 -10.37 -4.66
N GLY A 71 4.45 -10.53 -3.33
CA GLY A 71 5.64 -10.40 -2.48
C GLY A 71 6.10 -8.96 -2.21
N LEU A 72 5.27 -7.95 -2.48
CA LEU A 72 5.55 -6.54 -2.14
C LEU A 72 5.33 -6.23 -0.66
N LEU A 73 4.50 -7.02 0.01
CA LEU A 73 4.23 -6.90 1.44
C LEU A 73 4.37 -8.26 2.12
N ARG A 74 4.67 -8.22 3.42
CA ARG A 74 4.62 -9.38 4.29
C ARG A 74 3.47 -9.23 5.27
N GLU A 75 2.57 -10.19 5.28
CA GLU A 75 1.51 -10.27 6.30
C GLU A 75 2.10 -10.76 7.63
N VAL A 76 1.70 -10.10 8.72
CA VAL A 76 2.06 -10.48 10.09
C VAL A 76 0.77 -10.80 10.82
N VAL A 77 0.56 -12.06 11.15
CA VAL A 77 -0.57 -12.51 11.97
C VAL A 77 -0.20 -12.29 13.43
N VAL A 78 -0.93 -11.40 14.10
CA VAL A 78 -0.80 -11.21 15.55
C VAL A 78 -1.67 -12.25 16.22
N ASP A 79 -1.06 -13.31 16.72
CA ASP A 79 -1.76 -14.30 17.52
C ASP A 79 -2.11 -13.66 18.88
N SER A 80 -3.39 -13.37 19.11
CA SER A 80 -3.87 -12.78 20.36
C SER A 80 -3.99 -13.80 21.51
N SER A 81 -3.30 -14.93 21.42
CA SER A 81 -3.24 -15.95 22.48
C SER A 81 -2.52 -15.43 23.73
N ARG A 82 -3.28 -14.86 24.66
CA ARG A 82 -2.98 -14.83 26.09
C ARG A 82 -4.21 -15.24 26.89
#